data_AF-A0A6G3R4Z3-F1
#
_entry.id   AF-A0A6G3R4Z3-F1
#
_cell.length_a   1.000
_cell.length_b   1.000
_cell.length_c   1.000
_cell.angle_alpha   90.00
_cell.angle_beta   90.00
_cell.angle_gamma   90.00
#
_symmetry.space_group_name_H-M   'P 1'
#
loop_
_entity.id
_entity.type
_entity.pdbx_description
1 polymer ?
#
loop_
_entity_poly.entity_id
_entity_poly.type
_entity_poly.pdbx_seq_one_letter_code
_entity_poly.pdbx_strand_id
1 'polypeptide(L)'
;MTRPNGLARAALRFKPAAFAGTFVALMMSALIVTACGVLLETGLRAWVPPQRYAQAPVVAAADQYVRVVTGSGEDREEEAVPLPDTARLDAGLAAKAARTPGAA
;
A
#
# COMPACT_ATOMS: atom_id res chain seq x y z
N MET A 1 -52.29 1.47 -6.67
CA MET A 1 -50.81 1.43 -6.68
C MET A 1 -50.35 0.02 -7.05
N THR A 2 -50.12 -0.23 -8.33
CA THR A 2 -49.57 -1.49 -8.84
C THR A 2 -48.10 -1.57 -8.44
N ARG A 3 -47.71 -2.57 -7.63
CA ARG A 3 -46.30 -2.80 -7.32
C ARG A 3 -45.59 -3.21 -8.63
N PRO A 4 -44.61 -2.46 -9.13
CA PRO A 4 -43.98 -2.70 -10.44
C PRO A 4 -43.21 -4.04 -10.52
N ASN A 5 -43.03 -4.72 -9.38
CA ASN A 5 -42.22 -5.93 -9.26
C ASN A 5 -42.89 -7.20 -9.82
N GLY A 6 -44.13 -7.13 -10.29
CA GLY A 6 -44.87 -8.28 -10.80
C GLY A 6 -44.23 -8.92 -12.04
N LEU A 7 -43.77 -8.10 -12.99
CA LEU A 7 -43.13 -8.57 -14.22
C LEU A 7 -41.73 -9.12 -13.96
N ALA A 8 -40.97 -8.50 -13.06
CA ALA A 8 -39.65 -8.99 -12.66
C ALA A 8 -39.74 -10.38 -11.98
N ARG A 9 -40.72 -10.58 -11.09
CA ARG A 9 -40.95 -11.88 -10.44
C ARG A 9 -41.43 -12.96 -11.41
N ALA A 10 -42.24 -12.59 -12.41
CA ALA A 10 -42.64 -13.51 -13.47
C ALA A 10 -41.43 -13.96 -14.30
N ALA A 11 -40.57 -13.03 -14.72
CA ALA A 11 -39.36 -13.34 -15.49
C ALA A 11 -38.41 -14.31 -14.76
N LEU A 12 -38.23 -14.14 -13.45
CA LEU A 12 -37.45 -15.06 -12.60
C LEU A 12 -38.04 -16.48 -12.56
N ARG A 13 -39.37 -16.59 -12.56
CA ARG A 13 -40.08 -17.87 -12.48
C ARG A 13 -40.08 -18.63 -13.80
N PHE A 14 -39.99 -17.94 -14.94
CA PHE A 14 -39.91 -18.56 -16.26
C PHE A 14 -38.51 -19.11 -16.61
N LYS A 15 -37.41 -18.58 -16.03
CA LYS A 15 -36.04 -19.03 -16.30
C LYS A 15 -35.16 -19.10 -15.03
N PRO A 16 -35.47 -19.99 -14.07
CA PRO A 16 -34.78 -20.05 -12.77
C PRO A 16 -33.29 -20.40 -12.89
N ALA A 17 -32.91 -21.28 -13.83
CA ALA A 17 -31.51 -21.68 -14.01
C ALA A 17 -30.61 -20.54 -14.50
N ALA A 18 -31.09 -19.73 -15.45
CA ALA A 18 -30.34 -18.57 -15.94
C ALA A 18 -30.16 -17.51 -14.85
N PHE A 19 -31.19 -17.26 -14.05
CA PHE A 19 -31.10 -16.35 -12.91
C PHE A 19 -30.11 -16.84 -11.85
N ALA A 20 -30.15 -18.12 -11.49
CA ALA A 20 -29.23 -18.70 -10.51
C ALA A 20 -27.76 -18.53 -10.97
N GLY A 21 -27.48 -18.77 -12.25
CA GLY A 21 -26.15 -18.58 -12.82
C GLY A 21 -25.66 -17.14 -12.69
N THR A 22 -26.45 -16.14 -13.12
CA THR A 22 -26.07 -14.73 -13.01
C THR A 22 -25.96 -14.28 -11.56
N PHE A 23 -26.86 -14.73 -10.68
CA PHE A 23 -26.81 -14.42 -9.26
C PHE A 23 -25.50 -14.93 -8.63
N VAL A 24 -25.13 -16.19 -8.86
CA VAL A 24 -23.89 -16.77 -8.33
C VAL A 24 -22.67 -16.05 -8.89
N ALA A 25 -22.66 -15.73 -10.19
CA ALA A 25 -21.57 -14.98 -10.82
C ALA A 25 -21.38 -13.60 -10.17
N LEU A 26 -22.47 -12.84 -10.01
CA LEU A 26 -22.42 -11.52 -9.37
C LEU A 26 -22.05 -11.62 -7.88
N MET A 27 -22.54 -12.64 -7.19
CA MET A 27 -22.22 -12.88 -5.78
C MET A 27 -20.73 -13.19 -5.59
N MET A 28 -20.15 -14.06 -6.44
CA MET A 28 -18.72 -14.37 -6.40
C MET A 28 -17.87 -13.15 -6.75
N SER A 29 -18.27 -12.37 -7.75
CA SER A 29 -17.58 -11.11 -8.10
C SER A 29 -17.57 -10.14 -6.92
N ALA A 30 -18.72 -9.92 -6.28
CA ALA A 30 -18.82 -9.06 -5.10
C ALA A 30 -17.97 -9.58 -3.92
N LEU A 31 -17.95 -10.91 -3.71
CA LEU A 31 -17.12 -11.54 -2.68
C LEU A 31 -15.63 -11.23 -2.91
N ILE A 32 -15.12 -11.47 -4.13
CA ILE A 32 -13.71 -11.24 -4.46
C ILE A 32 -13.33 -9.77 -4.22
N VAL A 33 -14.13 -8.83 -4.72
CA VAL A 33 -13.89 -7.39 -4.53
C VAL A 33 -13.87 -7.03 -3.04
N THR A 34 -14.83 -7.57 -2.26
CA THR A 34 -14.91 -7.33 -0.81
C THR A 34 -13.70 -7.92 -0.08
N ALA A 35 -13.28 -9.14 -0.43
CA ALA A 35 -12.11 -9.79 0.16
C ALA A 35 -10.83 -9.01 -0.11
N CYS A 36 -10.61 -8.55 -1.35
CA CYS A 36 -9.49 -7.67 -1.70
C CYS A 36 -9.53 -6.37 -0.89
N GLY A 37 -10.71 -5.78 -0.71
CA GLY A 37 -10.89 -4.57 0.11
C GLY A 37 -10.52 -4.79 1.58
N VAL A 38 -10.97 -5.89 2.18
CA VAL A 38 -10.62 -6.26 3.56
C VAL A 38 -9.12 -6.50 3.69
N LEU A 39 -8.51 -7.24 2.76
CA LEU A 39 -7.06 -7.45 2.76
C LEU A 39 -6.29 -6.12 2.64
N LEU A 40 -6.73 -5.22 1.78
CA LEU A 40 -6.13 -3.89 1.64
C LEU A 40 -6.26 -3.06 2.92
N GLU A 41 -7.45 -3.04 3.54
CA GLU A 41 -7.68 -2.34 4.81
C GLU A 41 -6.78 -2.89 5.90
N THR A 42 -6.65 -4.22 6.00
CA THR A 42 -5.73 -4.84 6.97
C THR A 42 -4.29 -4.45 6.71
N GLY A 43 -3.83 -4.41 5.46
CA GLY A 43 -2.48 -3.98 5.12
C GLY A 43 -2.22 -2.50 5.44
N LEU A 44 -3.23 -1.64 5.26
CA LEU A 44 -3.15 -0.22 5.59
C LEU A 44 -3.25 0.05 7.10
N ARG A 45 -3.97 -0.79 7.84
CA ARG A 45 -4.20 -0.61 9.29
C ARG A 45 -3.17 -1.32 10.15
N ALA A 46 -2.65 -2.46 9.68
CA ALA A 46 -1.66 -3.27 10.39
C ALA A 46 -0.26 -2.64 10.29
N TRP A 47 -0.05 -1.58 11.04
CA TRP A 47 1.30 -1.08 11.31
C TRP A 47 1.60 -1.30 12.78
N VAL A 48 2.65 -2.07 13.05
CA VAL A 48 3.19 -2.21 14.41
C VAL A 48 4.15 -1.04 14.63
N PRO A 49 3.95 -0.21 15.67
CA PRO A 49 4.88 0.87 15.96
C PRO A 49 6.28 0.27 16.21
N PRO A 50 7.34 0.83 15.61
CA PRO A 50 8.69 0.27 15.71
C PRO A 50 9.19 0.36 17.17
N GLN A 51 9.10 -0.75 17.90
CA GLN A 51 9.47 -0.81 19.32
C GLN A 51 10.96 -0.57 19.55
N ARG A 52 11.81 -1.00 18.60
CA ARG A 52 13.27 -0.87 18.71
C ARG A 52 13.73 0.58 18.87
N TYR A 53 13.00 1.52 18.29
CA TYR A 53 13.34 2.94 18.31
C TYR A 53 12.30 3.78 19.07
N ALA A 54 11.40 3.14 19.83
CA ALA A 54 10.31 3.83 20.53
C ALA A 54 10.82 4.84 21.58
N GLN A 55 12.02 4.64 22.10
CA GLN A 55 12.67 5.55 23.07
C GLN A 55 13.67 6.50 22.40
N ALA A 56 13.85 6.44 21.09
CA ALA A 56 14.75 7.33 20.36
C ALA A 56 13.95 8.53 19.80
N PRO A 57 14.19 9.77 20.27
CA PRO A 57 13.46 10.93 19.78
C PRO A 57 13.76 11.24 18.31
N VAL A 58 14.94 10.86 17.80
CA VAL A 58 15.37 11.03 16.41
C VAL A 58 16.15 9.81 15.95
N VAL A 59 15.86 9.33 14.74
CA VAL A 59 16.62 8.26 14.07
C VAL A 59 17.21 8.81 12.78
N ALA A 60 18.53 8.75 12.64
CA ALA A 60 19.24 9.08 11.41
C ALA A 60 19.60 7.79 10.65
N ALA A 61 19.20 7.71 9.38
CA ALA A 61 19.47 6.58 8.50
C ALA A 61 20.08 7.05 7.18
N ALA A 62 20.86 6.17 6.52
CA ALA A 62 21.38 6.44 5.18
C ALA A 62 20.26 6.30 4.13
N ASP A 63 20.38 7.05 3.02
CA ASP A 63 19.53 6.87 1.84
C ASP A 63 19.69 5.44 1.31
N GLN A 64 18.59 4.71 1.18
CA GLN A 64 18.57 3.34 0.68
C GLN A 64 18.45 3.28 -0.85
N TYR A 65 18.46 4.44 -1.52
CA TYR A 65 18.47 4.56 -2.98
C TYR A 65 19.75 5.25 -3.44
N VAL A 66 20.28 4.79 -4.57
CA VAL A 66 21.30 5.49 -5.32
C VAL A 66 20.60 6.32 -6.38
N ARG A 67 20.87 7.62 -6.38
CA ARG A 67 20.40 8.55 -7.41
C ARG A 67 21.42 8.56 -8.53
N VAL A 68 21.13 7.83 -9.58
CA VAL A 68 21.97 7.79 -10.78
C VAL A 68 21.52 8.94 -11.67
N VAL A 69 22.44 9.86 -11.96
CA VAL A 69 22.19 10.94 -12.90
C VAL A 69 22.80 10.56 -14.23
N THR A 70 21.98 10.53 -15.27
CA THR A 70 22.37 10.29 -16.65
C THR A 70 22.13 11.53 -17.50
N GLY A 71 22.89 11.66 -18.59
CA GLY A 71 22.78 12.79 -19.51
C GLY A 71 23.34 14.12 -18.98
N SER A 72 23.07 15.20 -19.72
CA SER A 72 23.55 16.56 -19.40
C SER A 72 22.68 17.62 -20.07
N GLY A 73 22.58 18.80 -19.46
CA GLY A 73 21.75 19.89 -20.01
C GLY A 73 20.26 19.55 -19.92
N GLU A 74 19.56 19.65 -21.04
CA GLU A 74 18.12 19.38 -21.14
C GLU A 74 17.79 17.88 -21.04
N ASP A 75 18.73 17.01 -21.43
CA ASP A 75 18.58 15.55 -21.38
C ASP A 75 19.03 14.96 -20.03
N ARG A 76 19.07 15.77 -18.96
CA ARG A 76 19.48 15.30 -17.63
C ARG A 76 18.32 14.55 -16.98
N GLU A 77 18.54 13.26 -16.72
CA GLU A 77 17.60 12.40 -16.02
C GLU A 77 18.20 11.96 -14.68
N GLU A 78 17.37 11.88 -13.64
CA GLU A 78 17.75 11.35 -12.33
C GLU A 78 16.84 10.16 -12.02
N GLU A 79 17.44 8.99 -11.83
CA GLU A 79 16.75 7.76 -11.47
C GLU A 79 17.16 7.31 -10.06
N ALA A 80 16.19 6.96 -9.22
CA ALA A 80 16.43 6.40 -7.90
C ALA A 80 16.35 4.87 -7.97
N VAL A 81 17.51 4.21 -7.84
CA VAL A 81 17.61 2.75 -7.85
C VAL A 81 17.83 2.25 -6.43
N PRO A 82 17.09 1.24 -5.95
CA PRO A 82 17.30 0.70 -4.61
C PRO A 82 18.69 0.06 -4.49
N LEU A 83 19.38 0.29 -3.37
CA LEU A 83 20.64 -0.38 -3.11
C LEU A 83 20.41 -1.89 -2.89
N PRO A 84 21.30 -2.76 -3.40
CA PRO A 84 21.19 -4.21 -3.20
C PRO A 84 21.41 -4.61 -1.74
N ASP A 85 22.17 -3.81 -0.99
CA ASP A 85 22.46 -3.99 0.43
C ASP A 85 21.94 -2.81 1.25
N THR A 86 21.79 -3.01 2.56
CA THR A 86 21.41 -1.93 3.47
C THR A 86 22.48 -0.84 3.50
N ALA A 87 22.12 0.38 3.10
CA ALA A 87 23.03 1.51 3.11
C ALA A 87 23.46 1.83 4.56
N ARG A 88 24.75 2.09 4.75
CA ARG A 88 25.35 2.33 6.07
C ARG A 88 25.77 3.79 6.20
N LEU A 89 25.67 4.32 7.42
CA LEU A 89 26.27 5.60 7.80
C LEU A 89 27.66 5.35 8.41
N ASP A 90 28.55 6.33 8.24
CA ASP A 90 29.84 6.35 8.94
C ASP A 90 29.61 6.44 10.46
N ALA A 91 30.26 5.57 11.23
CA ALA A 91 30.22 5.59 12.68
C ALA A 91 30.74 6.91 13.27
N GLY A 92 31.64 7.61 12.57
CA GLY A 92 32.14 8.93 12.97
C GLY A 92 31.08 10.03 13.00
N LEU A 93 29.97 9.87 12.27
CA LEU A 93 28.85 10.83 12.28
C LEU A 93 28.18 10.90 13.65
N ALA A 94 28.08 9.78 14.38
CA ALA A 94 27.53 9.78 15.73
C ALA A 94 28.39 10.66 16.68
N ALA A 95 29.71 10.51 16.61
CA ALA A 95 30.63 11.33 17.39
C ALA A 95 30.62 12.81 16.97
N LYS A 96 30.30 13.11 15.70
CA LYS A 96 30.13 14.49 15.22
C LYS A 96 28.81 15.09 15.73
N ALA A 97 27.72 14.36 15.65
CA ALA A 97 26.40 14.79 16.11
C ALA A 97 26.38 15.03 17.64
N ALA A 98 27.09 14.22 18.42
CA ALA A 98 27.21 14.39 19.87
C ALA A 98 27.88 15.71 20.29
N ARG A 99 28.57 16.43 19.38
CA ARG A 99 29.20 17.72 19.67
C ARG A 99 28.24 18.90 19.51
N THR A 100 27.04 18.69 18.96
CA THR A 100 26.06 19.75 18.75
C THR A 100 25.34 20.09 20.07
N PRO A 101 25.11 21.37 20.39
CA PRO A 101 24.34 21.76 21.57
C PRO A 101 22.95 21.11 21.58
N GLY A 102 22.56 20.49 22.69
CA GLY A 102 21.26 19.81 22.85
C GLY A 102 21.21 18.34 22.42
N ALA A 103 22.35 17.72 22.09
CA ALA A 103 22.45 16.29 21.78
C ALA A 103 22.50 15.36 23.02
N ALA A 104 22.43 15.91 24.24
CA ALA A 104 22.47 15.21 25.52
C ALA A 104 21.26 15.58 26.39
#